data_AF-R1E0D2-F1
#
_entry.id   AF-R1E0D2-F1
#
_cell.length_a   1.000
_cell.length_b   1.000
_cell.length_c   1.000
_cell.angle_alpha   90.00
_cell.angle_beta   90.00
_cell.angle_gamma   90.00
#
_symmetry.space_group_name_H-M   'P 1'
#
loop_
_entity.id
_entity.type
_entity.pdbx_description
1 polymer ?
#
loop_
_entity_poly.entity_id
_entity_poly.type
_entity_poly.pdbx_seq_one_letter_code
_entity_poly.pdbx_strand_id
1 'polypeptide(L)'
;MHKLLATVILASRVAHRPPLRAVLARAPPRAARLYAAAGSAIEGLDTEINLDGMRKESQRKLYRAQKKAAKARERAELCDARMEELLSDEDAALEALEALPNCDELRAAAAAEAERVERLDSLVQGLKTCTASADAADATPLAQLLSLAADLGAAPRPAPSRGPRAKPRLPYRVFRSEGGAEIRVGKQASDNDALSTDPLHRDADDWWMHAAGCAGSHVVIRAESVGDAATLPREVELDAAVLAANYSKAARSGSVGVNLCRARQVSKPAGAKPGLVQLSGDVRTLRLNWRNEKRRLERLRDALEG
;
A
#
# COMPACT_ATOMS: atom_id res chain seq x y z
N MET A 1 7.81 -21.33 -37.58
CA MET A 1 6.77 -20.33 -37.93
C MET A 1 5.88 -19.95 -36.73
N HIS A 2 6.38 -19.94 -35.49
CA HIS A 2 5.58 -19.58 -34.29
C HIS A 2 6.32 -18.61 -33.33
N LYS A 3 7.21 -17.76 -33.86
CA LYS A 3 7.88 -16.70 -33.07
C LYS A 3 7.69 -15.27 -33.63
N LEU A 4 6.88 -15.12 -34.67
CA LEU A 4 6.59 -13.82 -35.31
C LEU A 4 5.18 -13.26 -35.00
N LEU A 5 4.35 -14.00 -34.26
CA LEU A 5 2.98 -13.58 -33.91
C LEU A 5 2.85 -12.97 -32.50
N ALA A 6 3.90 -13.00 -31.68
CA ALA A 6 3.87 -12.44 -30.32
C ALA A 6 4.25 -10.95 -30.25
N THR A 7 4.75 -10.36 -31.34
CA THR A 7 5.17 -8.94 -31.38
C THR A 7 4.07 -8.00 -31.88
N VAL A 8 2.91 -8.52 -32.31
CA VAL A 8 1.80 -7.71 -32.85
C VAL A 8 0.63 -7.51 -31.87
N ILE A 9 0.63 -8.19 -30.71
CA ILE A 9 -0.49 -8.12 -29.75
C ILE A 9 -0.21 -7.23 -28.50
N LEU A 10 0.95 -6.56 -28.45
CA LEU A 10 1.26 -5.60 -27.37
C LEU A 10 1.40 -4.14 -27.84
N ALA A 11 0.74 -3.77 -28.94
CA ALA A 11 0.71 -2.40 -29.46
C ALA A 11 -0.72 -1.84 -29.63
N SER A 12 -1.70 -2.37 -28.89
CA SER A 12 -3.08 -1.88 -28.97
C SER A 12 -3.69 -1.75 -27.58
N ARG A 13 -3.66 -0.52 -27.05
CA ARG A 13 -4.53 0.10 -26.03
C ARG A 13 -3.90 1.30 -25.30
N VAL A 14 -2.93 1.99 -25.90
CA VAL A 14 -2.84 3.44 -25.66
C VAL A 14 -3.83 4.04 -26.65
N ALA A 15 -5.02 4.38 -26.18
CA ALA A 15 -5.98 5.14 -26.98
C ALA A 15 -5.32 6.50 -27.28
N HIS A 16 -4.64 6.62 -28.43
CA HIS A 16 -4.11 7.89 -28.91
C HIS A 16 -5.27 8.87 -29.00
N ARG A 17 -5.20 9.93 -28.20
CA ARG A 17 -6.22 10.97 -28.14
C ARG A 17 -5.75 12.16 -28.97
N PRO A 18 -6.65 12.83 -29.70
CA PRO A 18 -6.26 14.00 -30.47
C PRO A 18 -5.68 15.08 -29.53
N PRO A 19 -4.66 15.82 -29.98
CA PRO A 19 -4.02 16.83 -29.15
C PRO A 19 -5.01 17.95 -28.80
N LEU A 20 -4.94 18.42 -27.54
CA LEU A 20 -5.80 19.48 -26.98
C LEU A 20 -5.94 20.67 -27.94
N ARG A 21 -4.82 21.07 -28.55
CA ARG A 21 -4.73 22.17 -29.50
C ARG A 21 -5.61 21.98 -30.75
N ALA A 22 -5.76 20.75 -31.24
CA ALA A 22 -6.60 20.43 -32.40
C ALA A 22 -8.10 20.42 -32.06
N VAL A 23 -8.45 20.04 -30.82
CA VAL A 23 -9.83 20.09 -30.31
C VAL A 23 -10.25 21.53 -30.00
N LEU A 24 -9.37 22.31 -29.38
CA LEU A 24 -9.58 23.73 -29.07
C LEU A 24 -9.73 24.59 -30.33
N ALA A 25 -8.92 24.31 -31.37
CA ALA A 25 -8.99 25.04 -32.64
C ALA A 25 -10.32 24.86 -33.38
N ARG A 26 -11.11 23.83 -33.03
CA ARG A 26 -12.41 23.51 -33.64
C ARG A 26 -13.58 23.74 -32.69
N ALA A 27 -13.31 24.16 -31.44
CA ALA A 27 -14.33 24.30 -30.41
C ALA A 27 -15.10 25.63 -30.53
N PRO A 28 -16.41 25.65 -30.23
CA PRO A 28 -17.18 26.89 -30.18
C PRO A 28 -16.64 27.85 -29.10
N PRO A 29 -16.87 29.18 -29.21
CA PRO A 29 -16.28 30.19 -28.32
C PRO A 29 -16.54 29.95 -26.83
N ARG A 30 -17.70 29.38 -26.48
CA ARG A 30 -18.07 29.04 -25.11
C ARG A 30 -17.22 27.89 -24.55
N ALA A 31 -16.96 26.86 -25.35
CA ALA A 31 -16.11 25.74 -24.96
C ALA A 31 -14.66 26.20 -24.79
N ALA A 32 -14.14 27.02 -25.72
CA ALA A 32 -12.78 27.56 -25.64
C ALA A 32 -12.51 28.34 -24.33
N ARG A 33 -13.49 29.13 -23.84
CA ARG A 33 -13.39 29.83 -22.54
C ARG A 33 -13.30 28.87 -21.35
N LEU A 34 -14.10 27.80 -21.34
CA LEU A 34 -14.08 26.78 -20.28
C LEU A 34 -12.74 26.03 -20.24
N TYR A 35 -12.18 25.69 -21.40
CA TYR A 35 -10.86 25.09 -21.48
C TYR A 35 -9.74 26.02 -21.00
N ALA A 36 -9.80 27.31 -21.37
CA ALA A 36 -8.82 28.30 -20.93
C ALA A 36 -8.84 28.48 -19.39
N ALA A 37 -10.04 28.48 -18.79
CA ALA A 37 -10.20 28.51 -17.34
C ALA A 37 -9.61 27.28 -16.63
N ALA A 38 -9.64 26.11 -17.29
CA ALA A 38 -9.03 24.87 -16.80
C ALA A 38 -7.50 24.78 -17.08
N GLY A 39 -6.94 25.72 -17.85
CA GLY A 39 -5.58 25.65 -18.40
C GLY A 39 -4.46 25.58 -17.36
N SER A 40 -4.58 26.30 -16.24
CA SER A 40 -3.58 26.26 -15.15
C SER A 40 -3.68 25.00 -14.27
N ALA A 41 -4.84 24.34 -14.23
CA ALA A 41 -5.01 23.07 -13.51
C ALA A 41 -4.55 21.84 -14.31
N ILE A 42 -4.31 22.02 -15.62
CA ILE A 42 -3.89 21.00 -16.59
C ILE A 42 -2.43 21.23 -17.04
N GLU A 43 -1.76 22.28 -16.53
CA GLU A 43 -0.38 22.66 -16.86
C GLU A 43 0.60 21.49 -16.63
N GLY A 44 1.21 21.01 -17.73
CA GLY A 44 2.18 19.92 -17.74
C GLY A 44 2.00 18.85 -18.84
N LEU A 45 0.97 18.96 -19.69
CA LEU A 45 0.72 17.99 -20.77
C LEU A 45 0.52 18.71 -22.12
N ASP A 46 1.62 19.13 -22.74
CA ASP A 46 1.63 19.91 -23.99
C ASP A 46 1.11 19.14 -25.23
N THR A 47 0.69 17.88 -25.12
CA THR A 47 0.30 17.09 -26.30
C THR A 47 -0.92 16.18 -26.16
N GLU A 48 -1.30 15.64 -24.99
CA GLU A 48 -2.45 14.71 -24.88
C GLU A 48 -3.22 14.81 -23.54
N ILE A 49 -4.57 14.89 -23.57
CA ILE A 49 -5.39 14.81 -22.35
C ILE A 49 -5.38 13.39 -21.79
N ASN A 50 -4.80 13.22 -20.59
CA ASN A 50 -4.84 11.95 -19.87
C ASN A 50 -6.17 11.73 -19.12
N LEU A 51 -7.29 11.55 -19.84
CA LEU A 51 -8.58 11.16 -19.25
C LEU A 51 -8.53 9.85 -18.44
N ASP A 52 -7.57 8.95 -18.68
CA ASP A 52 -7.45 7.73 -17.86
C ASP A 52 -6.90 8.07 -16.47
N GLY A 53 -5.87 8.91 -16.42
CA GLY A 53 -5.35 9.52 -15.20
C GLY A 53 -6.41 10.34 -14.47
N MET A 54 -7.22 11.12 -15.20
CA MET A 54 -8.34 11.88 -14.62
C MET A 54 -9.40 10.94 -14.04
N ARG A 55 -9.84 9.91 -14.76
CA ARG A 55 -10.80 8.92 -14.23
C ARG A 55 -10.29 8.30 -12.94
N LYS A 56 -9.02 7.88 -12.92
CA LYS A 56 -8.38 7.28 -11.73
C LYS A 56 -8.27 8.25 -10.56
N GLU A 57 -7.98 9.53 -10.80
CA GLU A 57 -7.92 10.54 -9.74
C GLU A 57 -9.32 10.91 -9.25
N SER A 58 -10.27 11.14 -10.14
CA SER A 58 -11.68 11.42 -9.80
C SER A 58 -12.29 10.29 -8.97
N GLN A 59 -12.08 9.02 -9.35
CA GLN A 59 -12.51 7.86 -8.56
C GLN A 59 -11.88 7.84 -7.16
N ARG A 60 -10.57 8.11 -7.06
CA ARG A 60 -9.88 8.18 -5.77
C ARG A 60 -10.42 9.30 -4.88
N LYS A 61 -10.70 10.47 -5.46
CA LYS A 61 -11.29 11.60 -4.75
C LYS A 61 -12.72 11.32 -4.31
N LEU A 62 -13.53 10.70 -5.17
CA LEU A 62 -14.90 10.29 -4.84
C LEU A 62 -14.90 9.35 -3.62
N TYR A 63 -14.08 8.31 -3.63
CA TYR A 63 -13.96 7.39 -2.50
C TYR A 63 -13.58 8.09 -1.18
N ARG A 64 -12.63 9.05 -1.24
CA ARG A 64 -12.22 9.82 -0.06
C ARG A 64 -13.32 10.76 0.42
N ALA A 65 -14.01 11.43 -0.51
CA ALA A 65 -15.12 12.31 -0.20
C ALA A 65 -16.28 11.53 0.43
N GLN A 66 -16.63 10.35 -0.08
CA GLN A 66 -17.66 9.48 0.50
C GLN A 66 -17.35 9.12 1.96
N LYS A 67 -16.10 8.74 2.25
CA LYS A 67 -15.67 8.47 3.63
C LYS A 67 -15.74 9.70 4.53
N LYS A 68 -15.40 10.88 4.00
CA LYS A 68 -15.44 12.13 4.76
C LYS A 68 -16.88 12.56 5.04
N ALA A 69 -17.75 12.50 4.02
CA ALA A 69 -19.17 12.79 4.12
C ALA A 69 -19.87 11.86 5.12
N ALA A 70 -19.58 10.55 5.09
CA ALA A 70 -20.13 9.59 6.06
C ALA A 70 -19.79 9.97 7.51
N LYS A 71 -18.52 10.32 7.78
CA LYS A 71 -18.09 10.74 9.12
C LYS A 71 -18.65 12.10 9.54
N ALA A 72 -18.79 13.03 8.60
CA ALA A 72 -19.37 14.35 8.87
C ALA A 72 -20.86 14.22 9.22
N ARG A 73 -21.58 13.39 8.47
CA ARG A 73 -22.99 13.06 8.71
C ARG A 73 -23.20 12.38 10.05
N GLU A 74 -22.41 11.35 10.37
CA GLU A 74 -22.46 10.66 11.67
C GLU A 74 -22.27 11.64 12.84
N ARG A 75 -21.34 12.59 12.72
CA ARG A 75 -21.12 13.62 13.75
C ARG A 75 -22.31 14.58 13.89
N ALA A 76 -22.90 14.99 12.78
CA ALA A 76 -24.08 15.86 12.79
C ALA A 76 -25.27 15.13 13.43
N GLU A 77 -25.54 13.89 13.03
CA GLU A 77 -26.61 13.05 13.58
C GLU A 77 -26.43 12.80 15.09
N LEU A 78 -25.20 12.57 15.56
CA LEU A 78 -24.92 12.43 16.99
C LEU A 78 -25.16 13.74 17.76
N CYS A 79 -24.80 14.88 17.18
CA CYS A 79 -25.05 16.20 17.77
C CYS A 79 -26.54 16.48 17.86
N ASP A 80 -27.28 16.26 16.78
CA ASP A 80 -28.73 16.47 16.70
C ASP A 80 -29.46 15.55 17.69
N ALA A 81 -29.08 14.26 17.78
CA ALA A 81 -29.67 13.33 18.74
C ALA A 81 -29.40 13.75 20.19
N ARG A 82 -28.19 14.23 20.49
CA ARG A 82 -27.85 14.72 21.84
C ARG A 82 -28.58 16.02 22.18
N MET A 83 -28.77 16.90 21.20
CA MET A 83 -29.57 18.11 21.34
C MET A 83 -31.03 17.77 21.64
N GLU A 84 -31.62 16.84 20.89
CA GLU A 84 -33.00 16.39 21.09
C GLU A 84 -33.20 15.74 22.47
N GLU A 85 -32.29 14.87 22.88
CA GLU A 85 -32.29 14.26 24.22
C GLU A 85 -32.30 15.32 25.32
N LEU A 86 -31.39 16.31 25.24
CA LEU A 86 -31.28 17.38 26.24
C LEU A 86 -32.47 18.34 26.24
N LEU A 87 -33.10 18.57 25.08
CA LEU A 87 -34.31 19.39 25.00
C LEU A 87 -35.55 18.65 25.52
N SER A 88 -35.52 17.32 25.56
CA SER A 88 -36.61 16.48 26.06
C SER A 88 -36.57 16.21 27.57
N ASP A 89 -35.40 16.43 28.19
CA ASP A 89 -35.19 16.26 29.63
C ASP A 89 -35.49 17.56 30.38
N GLU A 90 -36.55 17.56 31.19
CA GLU A 90 -36.99 18.73 31.96
C GLU A 90 -35.98 19.14 33.05
N ASP A 91 -35.12 18.22 33.48
CA ASP A 91 -34.07 18.45 34.49
C ASP A 91 -32.69 18.74 33.85
N ALA A 92 -32.61 18.83 32.52
CA ALA A 92 -31.36 19.11 31.83
C ALA A 92 -30.77 20.46 32.27
N ALA A 93 -29.56 20.42 32.84
CA ALA A 93 -28.84 21.63 33.20
C ALA A 93 -28.52 22.45 31.94
N LEU A 94 -28.75 23.78 31.99
CA LEU A 94 -28.41 24.72 30.92
C LEU A 94 -26.95 24.59 30.45
N GLU A 95 -26.04 24.26 31.38
CA GLU A 95 -24.62 23.98 31.09
C GLU A 95 -24.42 22.82 30.11
N ALA A 96 -25.29 21.80 30.13
CA ALA A 96 -25.19 20.65 29.24
C ALA A 96 -25.59 20.99 27.79
N LEU A 97 -26.51 21.95 27.61
CA LEU A 97 -26.88 22.49 26.30
C LEU A 97 -25.78 23.40 25.74
N GLU A 98 -25.17 24.24 26.58
CA GLU A 98 -24.06 25.12 26.19
C GLU A 98 -22.77 24.35 25.83
N ALA A 99 -22.58 23.16 26.40
CA ALA A 99 -21.45 22.28 26.11
C ALA A 99 -21.54 21.56 24.75
N LEU A 100 -22.68 21.62 24.06
CA LEU A 100 -22.84 20.96 22.77
C LEU A 100 -22.00 21.65 21.67
N PRO A 101 -21.40 20.87 20.75
CA PRO A 101 -20.87 21.43 19.52
C PRO A 101 -21.96 22.17 18.73
N ASN A 102 -21.57 23.14 17.90
CA ASN A 102 -22.51 23.84 17.04
C ASN A 102 -23.11 22.87 15.99
N CYS A 103 -24.30 22.32 16.27
CA CYS A 103 -24.93 21.32 15.42
C CYS A 103 -25.30 21.90 14.04
N ASP A 104 -25.63 23.19 13.92
CA ASP A 104 -25.89 23.85 12.63
C ASP A 104 -24.62 23.85 11.74
N GLU A 105 -23.46 24.16 12.32
CA GLU A 105 -22.18 24.10 11.60
C GLU A 105 -21.83 22.66 11.18
N LEU A 106 -22.09 21.68 12.04
CA LEU A 106 -21.87 20.27 11.72
C LEU A 106 -22.79 19.80 10.58
N ARG A 107 -24.07 20.19 10.59
CA ARG A 107 -25.02 19.92 9.50
C ARG A 107 -24.58 20.58 8.20
N ALA A 108 -24.18 21.86 8.25
CA ALA A 108 -23.69 22.59 7.08
C ALA A 108 -22.43 21.92 6.49
N ALA A 109 -21.49 21.50 7.35
CA ALA A 109 -20.30 20.78 6.92
C ALA A 109 -20.61 19.42 6.31
N ALA A 110 -21.56 18.66 6.87
CA ALA A 110 -22.03 17.39 6.32
C ALA A 110 -22.69 17.59 4.94
N ALA A 111 -23.53 18.61 4.79
CA ALA A 111 -24.18 18.96 3.53
C ALA A 111 -23.16 19.35 2.44
N ALA A 112 -22.16 20.17 2.77
CA ALA A 112 -21.11 20.56 1.83
C ALA A 112 -20.26 19.37 1.34
N GLU A 113 -19.97 18.40 2.22
CA GLU A 113 -19.27 17.17 1.83
C GLU A 113 -20.15 16.24 0.98
N ALA A 114 -21.46 16.20 1.23
CA ALA A 114 -22.41 15.46 0.40
C ALA A 114 -22.52 16.05 -1.01
N GLU A 115 -22.63 17.38 -1.14
CA GLU A 115 -22.61 18.07 -2.44
C GLU A 115 -21.30 17.79 -3.19
N ARG A 116 -20.17 17.80 -2.48
CA ARG A 116 -18.86 17.45 -3.06
C ARG A 116 -18.83 16.02 -3.60
N VAL A 117 -19.45 15.06 -2.91
CA VAL A 117 -19.57 13.67 -3.38
C VAL A 117 -20.39 13.59 -4.65
N GLU A 118 -21.54 14.27 -4.71
CA GLU A 118 -22.40 14.31 -5.89
C GLU A 118 -21.67 14.87 -7.10
N ARG A 119 -21.01 16.02 -6.94
CA ARG A 119 -20.20 16.65 -8.01
C ARG A 119 -19.07 15.74 -8.51
N LEU A 120 -18.41 15.01 -7.60
CA LEU A 120 -17.37 14.04 -7.96
C LEU A 120 -17.95 12.80 -8.66
N ASP A 121 -19.14 12.34 -8.29
CA ASP A 121 -19.80 11.22 -8.97
C ASP A 121 -20.24 11.63 -10.37
N SER A 122 -20.88 12.80 -10.53
CA SER A 122 -21.22 13.36 -11.85
C SER A 122 -19.99 13.46 -12.75
N LEU A 123 -18.85 13.91 -12.22
CA LEU A 123 -17.58 13.94 -12.95
C LEU A 123 -17.12 12.54 -13.36
N VAL A 124 -17.18 11.55 -12.45
CA VAL A 124 -16.79 10.16 -12.76
C VAL A 124 -17.70 9.56 -13.82
N GLN A 125 -19.02 9.77 -13.75
CA GLN A 125 -19.96 9.28 -14.76
C GLN A 125 -19.75 9.95 -16.11
N GLY A 126 -19.59 11.28 -16.14
CA GLY A 126 -19.29 12.02 -17.37
C GLY A 126 -17.97 11.59 -18.01
N LEU A 127 -16.92 11.37 -17.22
CA LEU A 127 -15.65 10.86 -17.73
C LEU A 127 -15.75 9.42 -18.25
N LYS A 128 -16.65 8.59 -17.70
CA LYS A 128 -16.91 7.22 -18.18
C LYS A 128 -17.65 7.24 -19.52
N THR A 129 -18.65 8.11 -19.70
CA THR A 129 -19.42 8.22 -20.95
C THR A 129 -18.64 8.91 -22.07
N CYS A 130 -17.64 9.74 -21.72
CA CYS A 130 -16.64 10.23 -22.67
C CYS A 130 -15.68 9.12 -23.10
N THR A 131 -16.16 8.15 -23.87
CA THR A 131 -15.34 7.14 -24.57
C THR A 131 -15.33 7.45 -26.05
N ALA A 132 -14.16 7.85 -26.56
CA ALA A 132 -13.74 7.59 -27.93
C ALA A 132 -14.79 7.82 -29.04
N SER A 133 -15.47 8.97 -29.05
CA SER A 133 -16.07 9.58 -30.26
C SER A 133 -16.80 10.86 -29.82
N ALA A 134 -16.05 11.88 -29.40
CA ALA A 134 -16.59 13.22 -29.58
C ALA A 134 -16.26 13.57 -31.02
N ASP A 135 -17.22 13.44 -31.92
CA ASP A 135 -17.15 14.14 -33.20
C ASP A 135 -16.71 15.57 -32.89
N ALA A 136 -15.66 16.03 -33.57
CA ALA A 136 -14.99 17.29 -33.27
C ALA A 136 -15.91 18.54 -33.43
N ALA A 137 -17.19 18.34 -33.71
CA ALA A 137 -18.23 19.35 -33.86
C ALA A 137 -18.78 19.88 -32.53
N ASP A 138 -18.77 19.10 -31.43
CA ASP A 138 -19.21 19.61 -30.12
C ASP A 138 -18.26 19.19 -28.99
N ALA A 139 -17.22 20.02 -28.79
CA ALA A 139 -16.24 19.86 -27.70
C ALA A 139 -16.75 20.39 -26.34
N THR A 140 -17.99 20.88 -26.25
CA THR A 140 -18.57 21.51 -25.06
C THR A 140 -18.69 20.54 -23.87
N PRO A 141 -19.15 19.28 -24.01
CA PRO A 141 -19.25 18.36 -22.88
C PRO A 141 -17.89 18.05 -22.25
N LEU A 142 -16.86 17.89 -23.08
CA LEU A 142 -15.50 17.66 -22.60
C LEU A 142 -14.94 18.91 -21.89
N ALA A 143 -15.20 20.11 -22.41
CA ALA A 143 -14.80 21.37 -21.77
C ALA A 143 -15.40 21.52 -20.37
N GLN A 144 -16.69 21.18 -20.23
CA GLN A 144 -17.41 21.22 -18.95
C GLN A 144 -16.82 20.23 -17.94
N LEU A 145 -16.49 19.01 -18.38
CA LEU A 145 -15.87 18.01 -17.50
C LEU A 145 -14.47 18.39 -17.06
N LEU A 146 -13.68 19.03 -17.93
CA LEU A 146 -12.35 19.52 -17.57
C LEU A 146 -12.42 20.68 -16.58
N SER A 147 -13.35 21.62 -16.77
CA SER A 147 -13.62 22.69 -15.80
C SER A 147 -14.03 22.11 -14.45
N LEU A 148 -14.98 21.17 -14.43
CA LEU A 148 -15.43 20.52 -13.20
C LEU A 148 -14.30 19.73 -12.51
N ALA A 149 -13.44 19.08 -13.28
CA ALA A 149 -12.26 18.41 -12.74
C ALA A 149 -11.26 19.39 -12.12
N ALA A 150 -11.04 20.55 -12.74
CA ALA A 150 -10.20 21.60 -12.19
C ALA A 150 -10.76 22.12 -10.85
N ASP A 151 -12.06 22.46 -10.81
CA ASP A 151 -12.74 22.95 -9.61
C ASP A 151 -12.68 21.94 -8.45
N LEU A 152 -12.79 20.64 -8.75
CA LEU A 152 -12.72 19.57 -7.74
C LEU A 152 -11.27 19.15 -7.42
N GLY A 153 -10.29 19.75 -8.11
CA GLY A 153 -8.87 19.43 -8.06
C GLY A 153 -8.53 18.02 -8.54
N ALA A 154 -9.39 17.40 -9.35
CA ALA A 154 -9.26 16.05 -9.90
C ALA A 154 -8.37 16.00 -11.16
N ALA A 155 -7.39 16.90 -11.25
CA ALA A 155 -6.38 16.88 -12.29
C ALA A 155 -5.57 15.57 -12.24
N PRO A 156 -5.14 15.03 -13.39
CA PRO A 156 -4.30 13.85 -13.40
C PRO A 156 -3.02 14.16 -12.64
N ARG A 157 -2.71 13.38 -11.59
CA ARG A 157 -1.41 13.51 -10.92
C ARG A 157 -0.32 13.20 -11.94
N PRO A 158 0.77 13.98 -12.00
CA PRO A 158 1.95 13.55 -12.72
C PRO A 158 2.34 12.19 -12.18
N ALA A 159 2.70 11.27 -13.07
CA ALA A 159 3.23 9.98 -12.65
C ALA A 159 4.36 10.28 -11.65
N PRO A 160 4.36 9.68 -10.45
CA PRO A 160 5.43 9.93 -9.50
C PRO A 160 6.74 9.66 -10.24
N SER A 161 7.61 10.67 -10.33
CA SER A 161 8.93 10.45 -10.90
C SER A 161 9.52 9.31 -10.07
N ARG A 162 9.69 8.15 -10.71
CA ARG A 162 10.49 7.10 -10.11
C ARG A 162 11.88 7.70 -10.13
N GLY A 163 12.25 8.33 -9.00
CA GLY A 163 13.61 8.82 -8.81
C GLY A 163 14.59 7.70 -9.14
N PRO A 164 15.87 8.02 -9.38
CA PRO A 164 16.90 7.01 -9.62
C PRO A 164 16.72 5.91 -8.58
N ARG A 165 16.53 4.66 -9.01
CA ARG A 165 16.38 3.53 -8.08
C ARG A 165 17.56 3.63 -7.13
N ALA A 166 17.30 4.02 -5.89
CA ALA A 166 18.30 3.93 -4.84
C ALA A 166 18.90 2.54 -4.93
N LYS A 167 20.23 2.43 -4.81
CA LYS A 167 20.94 1.13 -4.87
C LYS A 167 20.08 0.10 -4.13
N PRO A 168 19.72 -1.02 -4.78
CA PRO A 168 18.73 -1.94 -4.21
C PRO A 168 19.19 -2.32 -2.80
N ARG A 169 18.41 -1.89 -1.80
CA ARG A 169 18.68 -2.24 -0.41
C ARG A 169 18.58 -3.76 -0.28
N LEU A 170 19.48 -4.37 0.49
CA LEU A 170 19.34 -5.78 0.83
C LEU A 170 18.02 -5.98 1.61
N PRO A 171 17.21 -6.99 1.26
CA PRO A 171 15.93 -7.25 1.93
C PRO A 171 16.11 -7.69 3.40
N TYR A 172 17.31 -8.11 3.79
CA TYR A 172 17.62 -8.63 5.11
C TYR A 172 18.73 -7.84 5.80
N ARG A 173 18.87 -8.09 7.10
CA ARG A 173 20.03 -7.78 7.95
C ARG A 173 20.96 -8.99 7.95
N VAL A 174 22.26 -8.76 8.07
CA VAL A 174 23.26 -9.83 8.16
C VAL A 174 23.83 -9.85 9.57
N PHE A 175 23.78 -11.00 10.21
CA PHE A 175 24.36 -11.27 11.52
C PHE A 175 25.41 -12.37 11.39
N ARG A 176 26.41 -12.35 12.25
CA ARG A 176 27.36 -13.45 12.40
C ARG A 176 27.13 -14.21 13.70
N SER A 177 27.04 -15.53 13.61
CA SER A 177 27.07 -16.40 14.78
C SER A 177 28.46 -16.42 15.41
N GLU A 178 28.56 -16.99 16.61
CA GLU A 178 29.85 -17.18 17.30
C GLU A 178 30.84 -18.03 16.49
N GLY A 179 30.34 -18.96 15.69
CA GLY A 179 31.14 -19.79 14.77
C GLY A 179 31.40 -19.15 13.41
N GLY A 180 31.04 -17.88 13.22
CA GLY A 180 31.22 -17.15 11.96
C GLY A 180 30.15 -17.41 10.89
N ALA A 181 29.14 -18.20 11.18
CA ALA A 181 28.07 -18.51 10.24
C ALA A 181 27.20 -17.28 9.96
N GLU A 182 26.85 -17.08 8.69
CA GLU A 182 26.03 -15.95 8.24
C GLU A 182 24.55 -16.24 8.48
N ILE A 183 23.89 -15.35 9.22
CA ILE A 183 22.46 -15.39 9.53
C ILE A 183 21.78 -14.16 8.94
N ARG A 184 20.86 -14.39 7.99
CA ARG A 184 20.08 -13.36 7.31
C ARG A 184 18.71 -13.22 7.95
N VAL A 185 18.32 -12.00 8.32
CA VAL A 185 17.02 -11.71 8.96
C VAL A 185 16.22 -10.70 8.15
N GLY A 186 15.05 -11.08 7.66
CA GLY A 186 14.20 -10.22 6.84
C GLY A 186 13.69 -8.98 7.57
N LYS A 187 13.61 -7.84 6.86
CA LYS A 187 13.24 -6.53 7.44
C LYS A 187 11.74 -6.23 7.37
N GLN A 188 11.07 -6.71 6.32
CA GLN A 188 9.65 -6.43 6.02
C GLN A 188 8.96 -7.68 5.44
N ALA A 189 7.64 -7.66 5.32
CA ALA A 189 6.88 -8.78 4.77
C ALA A 189 7.23 -9.12 3.31
N SER A 190 7.46 -8.11 2.45
CA SER A 190 7.93 -8.33 1.08
C SER A 190 9.37 -8.85 1.04
N ASP A 191 10.19 -8.37 1.96
CA ASP A 191 11.60 -8.74 2.06
C ASP A 191 11.76 -10.19 2.57
N ASN A 192 10.86 -10.59 3.46
CA ASN A 192 10.68 -11.95 3.94
C ASN A 192 10.35 -12.93 2.80
N ASP A 193 9.54 -12.51 1.82
CA ASP A 193 9.27 -13.35 0.64
C ASP A 193 10.54 -13.55 -0.17
N ALA A 194 11.26 -12.45 -0.44
CA ALA A 194 12.52 -12.50 -1.19
C ALA A 194 13.53 -13.40 -0.47
N LEU A 195 13.76 -13.19 0.83
CA LEU A 195 14.67 -14.01 1.62
C LEU A 195 14.28 -15.48 1.66
N SER A 196 12.98 -15.79 1.69
CA SER A 196 12.46 -17.16 1.82
C SER A 196 12.12 -17.85 0.51
N THR A 197 12.28 -17.23 -0.65
CA THR A 197 11.92 -17.87 -1.92
C THR A 197 12.84 -17.51 -3.08
N ASP A 198 13.57 -16.40 -3.03
CA ASP A 198 14.46 -15.95 -4.10
C ASP A 198 15.83 -16.66 -4.01
N PRO A 199 16.26 -17.41 -5.04
CA PRO A 199 17.59 -18.02 -5.11
C PRO A 199 18.75 -17.02 -5.03
N LEU A 200 18.52 -15.73 -5.26
CA LEU A 200 19.54 -14.69 -5.07
C LEU A 200 19.91 -14.46 -3.59
N HIS A 201 19.09 -14.96 -2.66
CA HIS A 201 19.19 -14.64 -1.24
C HIS A 201 19.31 -15.87 -0.35
N ARG A 202 19.16 -17.06 -0.90
CA ARG A 202 19.30 -18.33 -0.19
C ARG A 202 19.57 -19.47 -1.17
N ASP A 203 20.11 -20.56 -0.65
CA ASP A 203 20.23 -21.85 -1.34
C ASP A 203 19.22 -22.86 -0.81
N ALA A 204 18.96 -23.91 -1.59
CA ALA A 204 18.02 -24.98 -1.21
C ALA A 204 18.44 -25.71 0.08
N ASP A 205 19.75 -25.80 0.31
CA ASP A 205 20.36 -26.43 1.48
C ASP A 205 20.51 -25.49 2.66
N ASP A 206 20.19 -24.20 2.53
CA ASP A 206 20.19 -23.31 3.70
C ASP A 206 19.14 -23.75 4.72
N TRP A 207 19.35 -23.32 5.96
CA TRP A 207 18.36 -23.51 7.02
C TRP A 207 17.45 -22.30 7.11
N TRP A 208 16.17 -22.54 7.36
CA TRP A 208 15.15 -21.52 7.49
C TRP A 208 14.47 -21.60 8.86
N MET A 209 14.23 -20.44 9.48
CA MET A 209 13.59 -20.34 10.78
C MET A 209 12.55 -19.22 10.86
N HIS A 210 11.52 -19.45 11.69
CA HIS A 210 10.48 -18.46 11.98
C HIS A 210 9.78 -18.76 13.31
N ALA A 211 9.32 -17.72 14.00
CA ALA A 211 8.61 -17.85 15.26
C ALA A 211 7.21 -18.49 15.05
N ALA A 212 7.00 -19.66 15.64
CA ALA A 212 5.78 -20.44 15.48
C ALA A 212 4.55 -19.71 16.05
N GLY A 213 3.46 -19.70 15.30
CA GLY A 213 2.16 -19.19 15.74
C GLY A 213 2.05 -17.67 15.85
N CYS A 214 3.04 -16.89 15.40
CA CYS A 214 2.99 -15.43 15.45
C CYS A 214 3.64 -14.76 14.24
N ALA A 215 3.34 -13.48 14.02
CA ALA A 215 4.00 -12.70 12.97
C ALA A 215 5.44 -12.36 13.38
N GLY A 216 6.38 -12.47 12.44
CA GLY A 216 7.80 -12.18 12.67
C GLY A 216 8.63 -12.24 11.39
N SER A 217 9.92 -11.94 11.52
CA SER A 217 10.90 -12.01 10.42
C SER A 217 11.22 -13.45 10.03
N HIS A 218 11.46 -13.66 8.74
CA HIS A 218 12.07 -14.90 8.26
C HIS A 218 13.57 -14.84 8.50
N VAL A 219 14.14 -15.96 8.94
CA VAL A 219 15.57 -16.08 9.22
C VAL A 219 16.15 -17.20 8.37
N VAL A 220 17.28 -16.95 7.71
CA VAL A 220 18.00 -17.94 6.91
C VAL A 220 19.44 -18.04 7.39
N ILE A 221 19.92 -19.26 7.61
CA ILE A 221 21.32 -19.55 7.97
C ILE A 221 21.98 -20.14 6.74
N ARG A 222 23.09 -19.52 6.30
CA ARG A 222 23.83 -19.94 5.11
C ARG A 222 24.59 -21.23 5.37
N ALA A 223 24.19 -22.34 4.75
CA ALA A 223 24.82 -23.64 4.97
C ALA A 223 26.30 -23.65 4.57
N GLU A 224 26.67 -22.91 3.53
CA GLU A 224 28.07 -22.74 3.09
C GLU A 224 28.97 -22.18 4.19
N SER A 225 28.41 -21.37 5.10
CA SER A 225 29.16 -20.76 6.21
C SER A 225 29.31 -21.65 7.43
N VAL A 226 28.71 -22.84 7.42
CA VAL A 226 28.63 -23.76 8.58
C VAL A 226 29.68 -24.88 8.52
N GLY A 227 30.50 -24.94 7.46
CA GLY A 227 31.58 -25.92 7.30
C GLY A 227 31.09 -27.32 6.87
N ASP A 228 30.05 -27.84 7.51
CA ASP A 228 29.28 -29.01 7.06
C ASP A 228 27.82 -28.62 6.80
N ALA A 229 27.40 -28.67 5.54
CA ALA A 229 26.03 -28.33 5.15
C ALA A 229 24.98 -29.33 5.72
N ALA A 230 25.37 -30.55 6.07
CA ALA A 230 24.46 -31.58 6.58
C ALA A 230 24.04 -31.30 8.03
N THR A 231 24.94 -30.77 8.85
CA THR A 231 24.76 -30.63 10.29
C THR A 231 24.80 -29.18 10.72
N LEU A 232 23.74 -28.68 11.36
CA LEU A 232 23.71 -27.35 11.95
C LEU A 232 24.24 -27.41 13.39
N PRO A 233 25.37 -26.76 13.74
CA PRO A 233 25.86 -26.70 15.10
C PRO A 233 24.84 -26.06 16.02
N ARG A 234 24.71 -26.61 17.23
CA ARG A 234 23.70 -26.19 18.20
C ARG A 234 23.76 -24.70 18.53
N GLU A 235 24.96 -24.14 18.63
CA GLU A 235 25.13 -22.72 18.95
C GLU A 235 24.65 -21.79 17.83
N VAL A 236 24.87 -22.17 16.56
CA VAL A 236 24.38 -21.40 15.40
C VAL A 236 22.86 -21.49 15.30
N GLU A 237 22.31 -22.68 15.56
CA GLU A 237 20.87 -22.91 15.62
C GLU A 237 20.20 -22.03 16.69
N LEU A 238 20.79 -21.94 17.89
CA LEU A 238 20.27 -21.10 18.97
C LEU A 238 20.42 -19.61 18.66
N ASP A 239 21.55 -19.17 18.07
CA ASP A 239 21.76 -17.78 17.64
C ASP A 239 20.66 -17.33 16.67
N ALA A 240 20.40 -18.13 15.63
CA ALA A 240 19.37 -17.83 14.65
C ALA A 240 17.95 -17.90 15.23
N ALA A 241 17.70 -18.85 16.14
CA ALA A 241 16.41 -18.98 16.80
C ALA A 241 16.10 -17.74 17.67
N VAL A 242 17.10 -17.23 18.40
CA VAL A 242 16.96 -16.01 19.21
C VAL A 242 16.67 -14.79 18.34
N LEU A 243 17.31 -14.68 17.18
CA LEU A 243 16.99 -13.63 16.21
C LEU A 243 15.55 -13.75 15.69
N ALA A 244 15.12 -14.95 15.29
CA ALA A 244 13.76 -15.20 14.82
C ALA A 244 12.71 -14.83 15.89
N ALA A 245 12.97 -15.18 17.15
CA ALA A 245 12.10 -14.85 18.26
C ALA A 245 12.11 -13.34 18.59
N ASN A 246 13.27 -12.67 18.54
CA ASN A 246 13.41 -11.25 18.86
C ASN A 246 12.72 -10.36 17.81
N TYR A 247 12.83 -10.71 16.53
CA TYR A 247 12.16 -10.02 15.43
C TYR A 247 10.73 -10.54 15.19
N SER A 248 10.06 -11.01 16.24
CA SER A 248 8.67 -11.47 16.19
C SER A 248 7.80 -10.75 17.22
N LYS A 249 6.47 -10.91 17.09
CA LYS A 249 5.51 -10.46 18.11
C LYS A 249 5.67 -11.20 19.45
N ALA A 250 6.36 -12.35 19.47
CA ALA A 250 6.58 -13.13 20.67
C ALA A 250 7.85 -12.72 21.46
N ALA A 251 8.54 -11.63 21.07
CA ALA A 251 9.71 -11.12 21.79
C ALA A 251 9.45 -10.77 23.27
N ARG A 252 8.19 -10.51 23.64
CA ARG A 252 7.77 -10.21 25.01
C ARG A 252 7.17 -11.40 25.77
N SER A 253 7.04 -12.58 25.15
CA SER A 253 6.54 -13.76 25.86
C SER A 253 7.63 -14.35 26.77
N GLY A 254 7.29 -15.27 27.69
CA GLY A 254 8.30 -15.96 28.50
C GLY A 254 9.01 -17.10 27.76
N SER A 255 8.32 -17.75 26.83
CA SER A 255 8.85 -18.81 25.97
C SER A 255 8.28 -18.68 24.56
N VAL A 256 9.09 -19.03 23.56
CA VAL A 256 8.76 -18.92 22.13
C VAL A 256 9.12 -20.23 21.44
N GLY A 257 8.21 -20.76 20.64
CA GLY A 257 8.52 -21.84 19.69
C GLY A 257 9.07 -21.26 18.40
N VAL A 258 10.14 -21.84 17.86
CA VAL A 258 10.74 -21.43 16.57
C VAL A 258 10.79 -22.65 15.67
N ASN A 259 10.13 -22.57 14.53
CA ASN A 259 10.17 -23.61 13.50
C ASN A 259 11.53 -23.56 12.78
N LEU A 260 12.08 -24.73 12.49
CA LEU A 260 13.32 -24.95 11.77
C LEU A 260 13.08 -25.99 10.68
N CYS A 261 13.45 -25.65 9.45
CA CYS A 261 13.45 -26.57 8.31
C CYS A 261 14.54 -26.16 7.30
N ARG A 262 14.68 -26.92 6.21
CA ARG A 262 15.51 -26.50 5.07
C ARG A 262 14.76 -25.49 4.21
N ALA A 263 15.50 -24.59 3.58
CA ALA A 263 14.97 -23.59 2.67
C ALA A 263 14.12 -24.19 1.55
N ARG A 264 14.53 -25.33 0.97
CA ARG A 264 13.75 -26.07 -0.05
C ARG A 264 12.34 -26.49 0.38
N GLN A 265 12.09 -26.57 1.69
CA GLN A 265 10.80 -26.94 2.26
C GLN A 265 9.86 -25.73 2.41
N VAL A 266 10.32 -24.53 2.06
CA VAL A 266 9.57 -23.28 2.17
C VAL A 266 9.15 -22.83 0.78
N SER A 267 7.84 -22.70 0.57
CA SER A 267 7.25 -22.21 -0.67
C SER A 267 6.22 -21.12 -0.41
N LYS A 268 5.99 -20.25 -1.39
CA LYS A 268 4.95 -19.22 -1.33
C LYS A 268 3.76 -19.63 -2.20
N PRO A 269 2.55 -19.79 -1.64
CA PRO A 269 1.35 -20.05 -2.45
C PRO A 269 1.05 -18.90 -3.41
N ALA A 270 0.57 -19.22 -4.61
CA ALA A 270 0.20 -18.22 -5.61
C ALA A 270 -0.90 -17.29 -5.07
N GLY A 271 -0.70 -15.97 -5.17
CA GLY A 271 -1.66 -14.97 -4.68
C GLY A 271 -1.65 -14.74 -3.16
N ALA A 272 -0.78 -15.42 -2.41
CA ALA A 272 -0.65 -15.20 -0.98
C ALA A 272 -0.17 -13.78 -0.64
N LYS A 273 -0.64 -13.27 0.52
CA LYS A 273 -0.17 -11.99 1.07
C LYS A 273 1.35 -12.02 1.29
N PRO A 274 2.04 -10.87 1.20
CA PRO A 274 3.47 -10.82 1.46
C PRO A 274 3.84 -11.36 2.84
N GLY A 275 4.91 -12.11 2.91
CA GLY A 275 5.43 -12.78 4.11
C GLY A 275 4.74 -14.10 4.45
N LEU A 276 3.69 -14.50 3.74
CA LEU A 276 3.03 -15.78 3.97
C LEU A 276 3.74 -16.89 3.18
N VAL A 277 4.24 -17.89 3.91
CA VAL A 277 4.88 -19.08 3.35
C VAL A 277 4.20 -20.36 3.85
N GLN A 278 4.36 -21.43 3.10
CA GLN A 278 3.95 -22.78 3.44
C GLN A 278 5.18 -23.64 3.66
N LEU A 279 5.16 -24.45 4.71
CA LEU A 279 6.22 -25.39 5.05
C LEU A 279 5.79 -26.81 4.65
N SER A 280 6.72 -27.62 4.16
CA SER A 280 6.50 -29.02 3.79
C SER A 280 7.55 -29.97 4.38
N GLY A 281 7.20 -31.25 4.55
CA GLY A 281 8.13 -32.26 5.08
C GLY A 281 8.46 -32.05 6.56
N ASP A 282 9.69 -32.41 6.94
CA ASP A 282 10.14 -32.39 8.33
C ASP A 282 10.42 -30.97 8.83
N VAL A 283 9.58 -30.49 9.75
CA VAL A 283 9.74 -29.21 10.44
C VAL A 283 9.96 -29.49 11.93
N ARG A 284 11.11 -29.08 12.45
CA ARG A 284 11.42 -29.18 13.89
C ARG A 284 11.02 -27.90 14.60
N THR A 285 10.49 -28.00 15.81
CA THR A 285 10.18 -26.82 16.64
C THR A 285 11.12 -26.76 17.83
N LEU A 286 11.87 -25.67 17.92
CA LEU A 286 12.76 -25.36 19.04
C LEU A 286 12.02 -24.50 20.04
N ARG A 287 12.14 -24.82 21.34
CA ARG A 287 11.58 -24.00 22.39
C ARG A 287 12.67 -23.17 23.05
N LEU A 288 12.50 -21.85 23.02
CA LEU A 288 13.39 -20.88 23.65
C LEU A 288 12.80 -20.35 24.94
N ASN A 289 13.67 -20.00 25.90
CA ASN A 289 13.32 -19.30 27.13
C ASN A 289 14.16 -18.03 27.24
N TRP A 290 13.49 -16.87 27.19
CA TRP A 290 14.17 -15.57 27.15
C TRP A 290 15.05 -15.26 28.34
N ARG A 291 14.82 -15.89 29.50
CA ARG A 291 15.66 -15.68 30.69
C ARG A 291 17.12 -16.08 30.44
N ASN A 292 17.36 -17.07 29.59
CA ASN A 292 18.68 -17.63 29.36
C ASN A 292 19.41 -16.96 28.17
N GLU A 293 18.65 -16.33 27.26
CA GLU A 293 19.18 -15.92 25.95
C GLU A 293 19.52 -14.44 25.82
N LYS A 294 19.39 -13.65 26.89
CA LYS A 294 19.68 -12.19 26.85
C LYS A 294 21.11 -11.89 26.41
N ARG A 295 22.09 -12.59 26.98
CA ARG A 295 23.52 -12.41 26.64
C ARG A 295 23.81 -12.74 25.18
N ARG A 296 23.17 -13.78 24.64
CA ARG A 296 23.29 -14.19 23.24
C ARG A 296 22.76 -13.11 22.30
N LEU A 297 21.60 -12.54 22.62
CA LEU A 297 21.01 -11.45 21.84
C LEU A 297 21.90 -10.19 21.81
N GLU A 298 22.48 -9.81 22.95
CA GLU A 298 23.40 -8.68 23.04
C GLU A 298 24.63 -8.91 22.14
N ARG A 299 25.29 -10.07 22.25
CA ARG A 299 26.41 -10.45 21.37
C ARG A 299 26.05 -10.34 19.89
N LEU A 300 24.89 -10.85 19.49
CA LEU A 300 24.45 -10.82 18.09
C LEU A 300 24.16 -9.41 17.60
N ARG A 301 23.65 -8.51 18.46
CA ARG A 301 23.41 -7.11 18.08
C ARG A 301 24.71 -6.36 17.83
N ASP A 302 25.75 -6.66 18.59
CA ASP A 302 27.08 -6.06 18.37
C ASP A 302 27.74 -6.59 17.09
N ALA A 303 27.41 -7.82 16.70
CA ALA A 303 27.87 -8.47 15.47
C ALA A 303 26.96 -8.22 14.24
N LEU A 304 26.11 -7.19 14.27
CA LEU A 304 25.22 -6.83 13.16
C LEU A 304 26.00 -6.06 12.08
N GLU A 305 26.02 -6.60 10.85
CA GLU A 305 26.54 -5.91 9.67
C GLU A 305 25.40 -5.11 9.00
N GLY A 306 25.66 -3.82 8.74
CA GLY A 306 24.67 -2.81 8.33
C GLY A 306 24.17 -2.92 6.90
#